data_AF-A0A661QHS2-F1
#
_entry.id   AF-A0A661QHS2-F1
#
_cell.length_a   1.000
_cell.length_b   1.000
_cell.length_c   1.000
_cell.angle_alpha   90.00
_cell.angle_beta   90.00
_cell.angle_gamma   90.00
#
_symmetry.space_group_name_H-M   'P 1'
#
loop_
_entity.id
_entity.type
_entity.pdbx_description
1 polymer ?
#
loop_
_entity_poly.entity_id
_entity_poly.type
_entity_poly.pdbx_seq_one_letter_code
_entity_poly.pdbx_strand_id
1 'polypeptide(L)'
;MAGWITKRPKPPLLIASTLLVPGYVDEHEVAEIAGFISSLHLEIPCRLLAFYPQFYLNDLPTTSRSHALRCRDAAKKADLRNIRIGNVRLLAEGY
;
A
#
# COMPACT_ATOMS: atom_id res chain seq x y z
N MET A 1 18.92 6.29 -10.68
CA MET A 1 17.59 6.03 -11.30
C MET A 1 16.47 6.92 -10.78
N ALA A 2 16.53 7.48 -9.57
CA ALA A 2 15.43 8.29 -8.99
C ALA A 2 15.15 9.66 -9.65
N GLY A 3 16.14 10.29 -10.31
CA GLY A 3 16.00 11.65 -10.86
C GLY A 3 15.00 11.82 -12.02
N TRP A 4 14.45 10.73 -12.56
CA TRP A 4 13.44 10.80 -13.63
C TRP A 4 12.02 11.04 -13.11
N ILE A 5 11.78 10.74 -11.83
CA ILE A 5 10.46 10.86 -11.20
C ILE A 5 9.98 12.31 -11.21
N THR A 6 10.88 13.26 -10.96
CA THR A 6 10.57 14.70 -10.94
C THR A 6 10.35 15.29 -12.34
N LYS A 7 10.88 14.66 -13.40
CA LYS A 7 10.75 15.17 -14.78
C LYS A 7 9.36 14.99 -15.38
N ARG A 8 8.56 14.06 -14.83
CA ARG A 8 7.20 13.81 -15.28
C ARG A 8 6.27 13.65 -14.07
N PRO A 9 5.84 14.76 -13.45
CA PRO A 9 4.96 14.72 -12.29
C PRO A 9 3.54 14.24 -12.64
N LYS A 10 3.08 14.43 -13.88
CA LYS A 10 1.75 13.99 -14.32
C LYS A 10 1.72 13.50 -15.79
N PRO A 11 1.18 12.29 -16.06
CA PRO A 11 1.02 11.21 -15.08
C PRO A 11 2.40 10.82 -14.50
N PRO A 12 2.46 10.37 -13.24
CA PRO A 12 3.71 9.97 -12.62
C PRO A 12 4.38 8.85 -13.43
N LEU A 13 5.70 8.84 -13.47
CA LEU A 13 6.47 7.84 -14.22
C LEU A 13 6.22 6.41 -13.72
N LEU A 14 6.03 6.24 -12.41
CA LEU A 14 5.81 4.97 -11.74
C LEU A 14 4.74 5.15 -10.65
N ILE A 15 3.95 4.10 -10.43
CA ILE A 15 3.05 3.97 -9.29
C ILE A 15 3.27 2.57 -8.71
N ALA A 16 3.52 2.49 -7.42
CA ALA A 16 3.55 1.22 -6.69
C ALA A 16 2.15 0.84 -6.22
N SER A 17 1.85 -0.45 -6.15
CA SER A 17 0.60 -0.95 -5.57
C SER A 17 0.88 -2.21 -4.77
N THR A 18 0.43 -2.24 -3.52
CA THR A 18 0.61 -3.36 -2.59
C THR A 18 -0.76 -3.86 -2.17
N LEU A 19 -1.03 -5.15 -2.36
CA LEU A 19 -2.27 -5.80 -1.95
C LEU A 19 -2.16 -6.23 -0.48
N LEU A 20 -3.09 -5.80 0.36
CA LEU A 20 -3.11 -6.09 1.80
C LEU A 20 -3.83 -7.40 2.08
N VAL A 21 -3.17 -8.53 1.83
CA VAL A 21 -3.72 -9.86 2.09
C VAL A 21 -3.65 -10.15 3.60
N PRO A 22 -4.78 -10.34 4.31
CA PRO A 22 -4.77 -10.60 5.75
C PRO A 22 -3.93 -11.82 6.12
N GLY A 23 -3.06 -11.67 7.11
CA GLY A 23 -2.13 -12.73 7.56
C GLY A 23 -0.85 -12.87 6.73
N TYR A 24 -0.71 -12.17 5.61
CA TYR A 24 0.48 -12.23 4.75
C TYR A 24 1.17 -10.88 4.57
N VAL A 25 0.41 -9.79 4.57
CA VAL A 25 0.93 -8.44 4.38
C VAL A 25 0.36 -7.57 5.48
N ASP A 26 1.15 -7.30 6.50
CA ASP A 26 0.79 -6.47 7.65
C ASP A 26 1.59 -5.15 7.70
N GLU A 27 1.55 -4.47 8.84
CA GLU A 27 2.24 -3.20 9.03
C GLU A 27 3.75 -3.31 8.82
N HIS A 28 4.36 -4.44 9.17
CA HIS A 28 5.78 -4.70 9.05
C HIS A 28 6.19 -4.81 7.58
N GLU A 29 5.53 -5.65 6.79
CA GLU A 29 5.86 -5.77 5.35
C GLU A 29 5.60 -4.44 4.63
N VAL A 30 4.54 -3.73 5.00
CA VAL A 30 4.24 -2.43 4.42
C VAL A 30 5.29 -1.38 4.80
N ALA A 31 5.81 -1.39 6.03
CA ALA A 31 6.88 -0.49 6.44
C ALA A 31 8.16 -0.74 5.64
N GLU A 32 8.56 -2.01 5.47
CA GLU A 32 9.76 -2.38 4.71
C GLU A 32 9.63 -2.02 3.23
N ILE A 33 8.48 -2.32 2.61
CA ILE A 33 8.20 -1.92 1.22
C ILE A 33 8.20 -0.39 1.09
N ALA A 34 7.59 0.32 2.02
CA ALA A 34 7.54 1.77 1.99
C ALA A 34 8.92 2.40 2.20
N GLY A 35 9.76 1.84 3.08
CA GLY A 35 11.13 2.25 3.30
C GLY A 35 12.00 2.04 2.05
N PHE A 36 11.83 0.90 1.37
CA PHE A 36 12.48 0.67 0.09
C PHE A 36 12.06 1.72 -0.95
N ILE A 37 10.75 1.98 -1.10
CA ILE A 37 10.25 2.98 -2.07
C ILE A 37 10.72 4.40 -1.70
N SER A 38 10.68 4.77 -0.42
CA SER A 38 11.08 6.10 0.05
C SER A 38 12.58 6.32 -0.13
N SER A 39 13.41 5.27 0.01
CA SER A 39 14.83 5.32 -0.33
C SER A 39 15.11 5.68 -1.80
N LEU A 40 14.17 5.36 -2.70
CA LEU A 40 14.25 5.77 -4.10
C LEU A 40 13.77 7.22 -4.26
N HIS A 41 12.57 7.54 -3.77
CA HIS A 41 12.02 8.90 -3.78
C HIS A 41 10.74 8.99 -2.93
N LEU A 42 10.68 9.96 -2.01
CA LEU A 42 9.58 10.13 -1.03
C LEU A 42 8.19 10.37 -1.63
N GLU A 43 8.14 10.93 -2.84
CA GLU A 43 6.89 11.30 -3.54
C GLU A 43 6.34 10.21 -4.48
N ILE A 44 6.98 9.03 -4.57
CA ILE A 44 6.47 7.95 -5.43
C ILE A 44 5.05 7.59 -4.99
N PRO A 45 4.04 7.69 -5.87
CA PRO A 45 2.69 7.31 -5.52
C PRO A 45 2.64 5.81 -5.20
N CYS A 46 2.09 5.47 -4.05
CA CYS A 46 1.86 4.10 -3.63
C CYS A 46 0.40 3.90 -3.22
N ARG A 47 -0.19 2.78 -3.65
CA ARG A 47 -1.55 2.41 -3.29
C ARG A 47 -1.57 1.12 -2.49
N LEU A 48 -2.11 1.18 -1.29
CA LEU A 48 -2.47 -0.01 -0.51
C LEU A 48 -3.85 -0.47 -0.95
N LEU A 49 -3.96 -1.67 -1.49
CA LEU A 49 -5.18 -2.21 -2.05
C LEU A 49 -5.82 -3.20 -1.07
N ALA A 50 -7.12 -3.06 -0.86
CA ALA A 50 -7.92 -4.03 -0.14
C ALA A 50 -7.98 -5.35 -0.92
N PHE A 51 -7.82 -6.45 -0.20
CA PHE A 51 -7.97 -7.81 -0.69
C PHE A 51 -9.44 -8.24 -0.66
N TYR A 52 -9.84 -8.99 -1.68
CA TYR A 52 -11.13 -9.66 -1.77
C TYR A 52 -10.90 -11.17 -1.94
N PRO A 53 -11.52 -12.03 -1.10
CA PRO A 53 -11.31 -13.48 -1.14
C PRO A 53 -11.81 -14.09 -2.45
N GLN A 54 -10.89 -14.56 -3.27
CA GLN A 54 -11.22 -15.23 -4.54
C GLN A 54 -10.16 -16.27 -4.88
N PHE A 55 -10.53 -17.23 -5.73
CA PHE A 55 -9.66 -18.29 -6.23
C PHE A 55 -9.06 -19.12 -5.07
N TYR A 56 -7.74 -19.34 -5.03
CA TYR A 56 -7.07 -20.15 -4.01
C TYR A 56 -7.01 -19.52 -2.61
N LEU A 57 -7.46 -18.27 -2.44
CA LEU A 57 -7.44 -17.55 -1.16
C LEU A 57 -8.86 -17.16 -0.71
N ASN A 58 -9.83 -18.04 -0.95
CA ASN A 58 -11.24 -17.80 -0.65
C ASN A 58 -11.62 -18.06 0.82
N ASP A 59 -10.71 -18.63 1.59
CA ASP A 59 -10.81 -18.93 3.03
C ASP A 59 -10.36 -17.76 3.91
N LEU A 60 -9.64 -16.79 3.33
CA LEU A 60 -9.21 -15.58 4.03
C LEU A 60 -10.35 -14.54 4.12
N PRO A 61 -10.35 -13.66 5.14
CA PRO A 61 -11.27 -12.54 5.18
C PRO A 61 -10.87 -11.44 4.18
N THR A 62 -11.79 -10.54 3.87
CA THR A 62 -11.46 -9.26 3.22
C THR A 62 -10.59 -8.40 4.15
N THR A 63 -9.75 -7.52 3.60
CA THR A 63 -8.98 -6.58 4.43
C THR A 63 -9.90 -5.71 5.28
N SER A 64 -9.66 -5.65 6.59
CA SER A 64 -10.41 -4.73 7.45
C SER A 64 -9.93 -3.28 7.31
N ARG A 65 -10.81 -2.33 7.59
CA ARG A 65 -10.49 -0.90 7.63
C ARG A 65 -9.37 -0.61 8.62
N SER A 66 -9.42 -1.22 9.80
CA SER A 66 -8.40 -1.01 10.83
C SER A 66 -7.02 -1.45 10.35
N HIS A 67 -6.93 -2.61 9.67
CA HIS A 67 -5.68 -3.08 9.09
C HIS A 67 -5.15 -2.15 8.00
N ALA A 68 -6.00 -1.75 7.05
CA ALA A 68 -5.57 -0.84 6.00
C ALA A 68 -5.08 0.51 6.53
N LEU A 69 -5.70 1.02 7.60
CA LEU A 69 -5.27 2.25 8.27
C LEU A 69 -3.92 2.08 8.98
N ARG A 70 -3.72 0.99 9.74
CA ARG A 70 -2.45 0.72 10.40
C ARG A 70 -1.31 0.56 9.40
N CYS A 71 -1.52 -0.16 8.29
CA CYS A 71 -0.55 -0.28 7.21
C CYS A 71 -0.22 1.08 6.57
N ARG A 72 -1.24 1.92 6.31
CA ARG A 72 -1.00 3.28 5.79
C ARG A 72 -0.15 4.10 6.76
N ASP A 73 -0.42 4.00 8.06
CA ASP A 73 0.31 4.75 9.07
C ASP A 73 1.75 4.21 9.24
N ALA A 74 1.97 2.90 9.07
CA ALA A 74 3.31 2.30 8.99
C ALA A 74 4.09 2.81 7.78
N ALA A 75 3.46 2.85 6.59
CA ALA A 75 4.07 3.41 5.39
C ALA A 75 4.46 4.90 5.55
N LYS A 76 3.62 5.69 6.23
CA LYS A 76 3.92 7.10 6.54
C LYS A 76 5.10 7.25 7.48
N LYS A 77 5.25 6.37 8.47
CA LYS A 77 6.40 6.37 9.39
C LYS A 77 7.71 6.04 8.68
N ALA A 78 7.65 5.34 7.53
CA ALA A 78 8.78 5.08 6.66
C ALA A 78 9.06 6.21 5.63
N ASP A 79 8.58 7.43 5.91
CA ASP A 79 8.75 8.65 5.08
C ASP A 79 8.12 8.64 3.68
N LEU A 80 7.31 7.63 3.33
CA LEU A 80 6.61 7.62 2.05
C LEU A 80 5.38 8.55 2.11
N ARG A 81 5.46 9.70 1.42
CA ARG A 81 4.48 10.80 1.55
C ARG A 81 3.23 10.58 0.70
N ASN A 82 3.38 9.96 -0.46
CA ASN A 82 2.30 9.81 -1.44
C ASN A 82 1.61 8.44 -1.35
N ILE A 83 1.15 8.08 -0.16
CA ILE A 83 0.48 6.80 0.13
C ILE A 83 -1.05 6.99 0.21
N ARG A 84 -1.81 6.11 -0.45
CA ARG A 84 -3.29 6.10 -0.41
C ARG A 84 -3.84 4.69 -0.30
N ILE A 85 -4.99 4.55 0.34
CA ILE A 85 -5.74 3.29 0.33
C ILE A 85 -6.63 3.31 -0.91
N GLY A 86 -6.43 2.36 -1.82
CA GLY A 86 -7.28 2.13 -2.98
C GLY A 86 -8.52 1.31 -2.62
N ASN A 87 -9.41 1.09 -3.62
CA ASN A 87 -10.55 0.16 -3.56
C ASN A 87 -11.28 0.06 -2.19
N VAL A 88 -11.43 1.20 -1.50
CA VAL A 88 -11.90 1.31 -0.11
C VAL A 88 -13.27 0.70 0.15
N ARG A 89 -14.08 0.54 -0.90
CA ARG A 89 -15.40 -0.12 -0.88
C ARG A 89 -15.32 -1.61 -0.52
N LEU A 90 -14.16 -2.24 -0.70
CA LEU A 90 -13.92 -3.63 -0.34
C LEU A 90 -13.46 -3.82 1.11
N LEU A 91 -13.24 -2.74 1.86
CA LEU A 91 -12.79 -2.85 3.25
C LEU A 91 -13.95 -3.24 4.18
N ALA A 92 -13.73 -4.26 5.01
CA ALA A 92 -14.67 -4.68 6.05
C ALA A 92 -14.48 -3.92 7.36
N GLU A 93 -15.50 -3.93 8.23
CA GLU A 93 -15.43 -3.31 9.57
C GLU A 93 -14.63 -4.15 10.58
N GLY A 94 -14.59 -5.48 10.42
CA GLY A 94 -13.94 -6.42 11.35
C GLY A 94 -13.16 -7.54 10.66
N TYR A 95 -12.62 -8.45 11.49
CA TYR A 95 -11.99 -9.72 11.10
C TYR A 95 -12.85 -10.89 11.58
#